data_AF-A0A6P0WKG5-F1
#
_entry.id   AF-A0A6P0WKG5-F1
#
_cell.length_a   1.000
_cell.length_b   1.000
_cell.length_c   1.000
_cell.angle_alpha   90.00
_cell.angle_beta   90.00
_cell.angle_gamma   90.00
#
_symmetry.space_group_name_H-M   'P 1'
#
loop_
_entity.id
_entity.type
_entity.pdbx_description
1 polymer ?
#
loop_
_entity_poly.entity_id
_entity_poly.type
_entity_poly.pdbx_seq_one_letter_code
_entity_poly.pdbx_strand_id
1 'polypeptide(L)' 'MSCELETTRLQLRLSQIKDTQILYRLWTNDQIRYFLFDNRIISPDEASVRVLEKLGMRQTGREVVNEHPLLYFEKLRSP' A
#
# COMPACT_ATOMS: atom_id res chain seq x y z
N MET A 1 -5.12 -2.50 -20.26
CA MET A 1 -6.55 -2.55 -19.88
C MET A 1 -6.65 -2.13 -18.43
N SER A 2 -7.17 -0.94 -18.13
CA SER A 2 -7.57 -0.58 -16.77
C SER A 2 -8.87 -1.31 -16.47
N CYS A 3 -8.87 -2.18 -15.45
CA CYS A 3 -10.09 -2.78 -14.94
C CYS A 3 -10.70 -1.80 -13.96
N GLU A 4 -11.73 -1.10 -14.40
CA GLU A 4 -12.49 -0.16 -13.58
C GLU A 4 -13.89 -0.75 -13.35
N LEU A 5 -14.34 -0.75 -12.10
CA LEU A 5 -15.68 -1.16 -11.70
C LEU A 5 -16.50 0.11 -11.49
N GLU A 6 -17.56 0.26 -12.27
CA GLU A 6 -18.42 1.45 -12.23
C GLU A 6 -19.81 1.10 -11.72
N THR A 7 -20.36 1.99 -10.91
CA THR A 7 -21.74 2.01 -10.44
C THR A 7 -22.29 3.42 -10.59
N THR A 8 -23.60 3.60 -10.43
CA THR A 8 -24.26 4.93 -10.53
C THR A 8 -23.67 5.99 -9.59
N ARG A 9 -23.01 5.60 -8.49
CA ARG A 9 -22.49 6.53 -7.47
C ARG A 9 -20.99 6.50 -7.28
N LEU A 10 -20.30 5.52 -7.87
CA LEU A 10 -18.91 5.27 -7.56
C LEU A 10 -18.21 4.56 -8.70
N GLN A 11 -16.98 5.01 -8.97
CA GLN A 11 -16.02 4.34 -9.82
C GLN A 11 -14.86 3.82 -8.95
N LEU A 12 -14.49 2.58 -9.17
CA LEU A 12 -13.39 1.92 -8.49
C LEU A 12 -12.36 1.51 -9.53
N ARG A 13 -11.10 1.75 -9.22
CA ARG A 13 -9.97 1.28 -10.02
C ARG A 13 -9.00 0.51 -9.13
N LEU A 14 -8.20 -0.35 -9.74
CA LEU A 14 -7.07 -0.96 -9.03
C LEU A 14 -6.17 0.14 -8.45
N SER A 15 -5.75 -0.07 -7.20
CA SER A 15 -4.76 0.78 -6.56
C SER A 15 -3.45 0.75 -7.34
N GLN A 16 -2.72 1.84 -7.30
CA GLN A 16 -1.42 2.00 -7.93
C GLN A 16 -0.41 2.47 -6.88
N ILE A 17 0.89 2.25 -7.12
CA ILE A 17 1.95 2.65 -6.18
C ILE A 17 1.87 4.15 -5.85
N LYS A 18 1.52 4.99 -6.82
CA LYS A 18 1.34 6.44 -6.63
C LYS A 18 0.21 6.81 -5.65
N ASP A 19 -0.72 5.90 -5.36
CA ASP A 19 -1.83 6.15 -4.44
C ASP A 19 -1.42 6.02 -2.96
N THR A 20 -0.19 5.56 -2.69
CA THR A 20 0.31 5.29 -1.33
C THR A 20 0.15 6.48 -0.40
N GLN A 21 0.42 7.71 -0.84
CA GLN A 21 0.29 8.90 0.00
C GLN A 21 -1.17 9.18 0.41
N ILE A 22 -2.12 8.96 -0.51
CA ILE A 22 -3.54 9.15 -0.25
C ILE A 22 -4.04 8.06 0.71
N LEU A 23 -3.63 6.81 0.47
CA LEU A 23 -3.95 5.68 1.35
C LEU A 23 -3.37 5.88 2.75
N TYR A 24 -2.13 6.33 2.87
CA TYR A 24 -1.50 6.66 4.16
C TYR A 24 -2.29 7.72 4.93
N ARG A 25 -2.70 8.80 4.27
CA ARG A 25 -3.53 9.85 4.90
C ARG A 25 -4.89 9.31 5.36
N LEU A 26 -5.49 8.42 4.58
CA LEU A 26 -6.75 7.78 4.93
C LEU A 26 -6.58 6.83 6.13
N TRP A 27 -5.54 6.00 6.12
CA TRP A 27 -5.23 5.02 7.14
C TRP A 27 -4.75 5.61 8.46
N THR A 28 -4.29 6.85 8.48
CA THR A 28 -3.88 7.57 9.70
C THR A 28 -4.97 8.48 10.27
N ASN A 29 -6.07 8.68 9.54
CA ASN A 29 -7.26 9.36 10.06
C ASN A 29 -7.80 8.60 11.28
N ASP A 30 -8.13 9.31 12.36
CA ASP A 30 -8.56 8.74 13.65
C ASP A 30 -9.86 7.93 13.54
N GLN A 31 -10.84 8.44 12.80
CA GLN A 31 -12.12 7.76 12.56
C GLN A 31 -11.96 6.47 11.75
N ILE A 32 -10.87 6.34 10.99
CA ILE A 32 -10.60 5.18 10.13
C ILE A 32 -9.67 4.19 10.80
N ARG A 33 -8.54 4.66 11.35
CA ARG A 33 -7.59 3.80 12.06
C ARG A 33 -8.17 3.19 13.32
N TYR A 34 -9.25 3.73 13.87
CA TYR A 34 -9.95 3.04 14.95
C TYR A 34 -10.42 1.64 14.52
N PHE A 35 -10.88 1.51 13.27
CA PHE A 35 -11.33 0.24 12.70
C PHE A 35 -10.24 -0.53 11.95
N LEU A 36 -9.17 0.16 11.54
CA LEU A 36 -8.02 -0.42 10.83
C LEU A 36 -6.75 -0.27 11.65
N PHE A 37 -5.94 -1.32 11.80
CA PHE A 37 -4.68 -1.24 12.55
C PHE A 37 -4.82 -1.01 14.06
N ASP A 38 -5.95 -1.37 14.67
CA ASP A 38 -6.16 -1.31 16.13
C ASP A 38 -5.85 0.07 16.73
N ASN A 39 -6.27 1.15 16.04
CA ASN A 39 -6.00 2.55 16.38
C ASN A 39 -4.52 2.97 16.38
N ARG A 40 -3.61 2.12 15.89
CA ARG A 40 -2.20 2.44 15.77
C ARG A 40 -1.95 3.37 14.58
N ILE A 41 -1.13 4.40 14.79
CA ILE A 41 -0.58 5.22 13.70
C ILE A 41 0.55 4.41 13.04
N ILE A 42 0.34 4.00 11.80
CA ILE A 42 1.36 3.35 10.98
C ILE A 42 2.34 4.39 10.40
N SER A 43 3.56 3.97 10.03
CA SER A 43 4.49 4.85 9.32
C SER A 43 4.21 4.89 7.81
N PRO A 44 4.72 5.90 7.08
CA PRO A 44 4.68 5.91 5.61
C PRO A 44 5.33 4.68 4.97
N ASP A 45 6.40 4.15 5.58
CA ASP A 45 7.08 2.95 5.10
C ASP A 45 6.20 1.70 5.27
N GLU A 46 5.52 1.55 6.41
CA GLU A 46 4.57 0.45 6.61
C GLU A 46 3.41 0.54 5.62
N ALA A 47 2.88 1.74 5.36
CA ALA A 47 1.85 1.94 4.36
C ALA A 47 2.34 1.53 2.96
N SER A 48 3.57 1.89 2.60
CA SER A 48 4.20 1.52 1.34
C SER A 48 4.32 0.01 1.19
N VAL A 49 4.83 -0.68 2.21
CA VAL A 49 4.93 -2.15 2.24
C VAL A 49 3.57 -2.80 1.99
N ARG A 50 2.54 -2.37 2.72
CA ARG A 50 1.18 -2.92 2.56
C ARG A 50 0.60 -2.68 1.17
N VAL A 51 0.87 -1.53 0.56
CA VAL A 51 0.45 -1.27 -0.84
C VAL A 51 1.16 -2.22 -1.79
N LEU A 52 2.49 -2.39 -1.67
CA LEU A 52 3.26 -3.29 -2.53
C LEU A 52 2.77 -4.74 -2.42
N GLU A 53 2.52 -5.22 -1.20
CA GLU A 53 1.93 -6.55 -0.96
C GLU A 53 0.56 -6.70 -1.63
N LYS A 54 -0.32 -5.69 -1.52
CA LYS A 54 -1.65 -5.70 -2.17
C LYS A 54 -1.59 -5.65 -3.69
N LEU A 55 -0.52 -5.10 -4.26
CA LEU A 55 -0.24 -5.12 -5.71
C LEU A 55 0.33 -6.47 -6.19
N GLY A 56 0.46 -7.45 -5.30
CA GLY A 56 1.02 -8.76 -5.60
C GLY A 56 2.53 -8.74 -5.74
N MET A 57 3.21 -7.73 -5.21
CA MET A 57 4.66 -7.73 -5.13
C MET A 57 5.11 -8.53 -3.91
N ARG A 58 6.20 -9.27 -4.08
CA ARG A 58 6.80 -10.07 -3.02
C ARG A 58 8.10 -9.41 -2.57
N GLN A 59 8.29 -9.31 -1.26
CA GLN A 59 9.58 -8.89 -0.72
C GLN A 59 10.63 -9.97 -1.01
N THR A 60 11.73 -9.59 -1.65
CA THR A 60 12.83 -10.50 -2.04
C THR A 60 14.11 -10.26 -1.27
N GLY A 61 14.24 -9.10 -0.63
CA GLY A 61 15.44 -8.76 0.13
C GLY A 61 15.20 -7.68 1.18
N ARG A 62 16.19 -7.52 2.05
CA ARG A 62 16.28 -6.45 3.04
C ARG A 62 17.75 -6.14 3.32
N GLU A 63 18.08 -4.87 3.31
CA GLU A 63 19.39 -4.34 3.67
C GLU A 63 19.24 -3.16 4.64
N VAL A 64 20.35 -2.73 5.23
CA VAL A 64 20.43 -1.49 6.01
C VAL A 64 21.46 -0.61 5.32
N VAL A 65 21.03 0.55 4.83
CA VAL A 65 21.88 1.52 4.12
C VAL A 65 21.82 2.82 4.90
N ASN A 66 22.96 3.27 5.42
CA ASN A 66 23.05 4.48 6.25
C ASN A 66 22.01 4.49 7.39
N GLU A 67 21.94 3.40 8.17
CA GLU A 67 21.01 3.21 9.29
C GLU A 67 19.52 3.12 8.91
N HIS A 68 19.18 3.24 7.62
CA HIS A 68 17.81 3.11 7.12
C HIS A 68 17.56 1.74 6.48
N PRO A 69 16.44 1.07 6.80
CA PRO A 69 16.10 -0.20 6.17
C PRO A 69 15.72 0.02 4.70
N LEU A 70 16.37 -0.72 3.80
CA LEU A 70 16.02 -0.81 2.39
C LEU A 70 15.36 -2.16 2.13
N LEU A 71 14.14 -2.15 1.60
CA LEU A 71 13.38 -3.37 1.28
C LEU A 71 13.26 -3.54 -0.23
N TYR A 72 13.61 -4.72 -0.73
CA TYR A 72 13.49 -5.05 -2.15
C TYR A 72 12.19 -5.80 -2.41
N PHE A 73 11.44 -5.33 -3.41
CA PHE A 73 10.19 -5.94 -3.84
C PHE A 73 10.23 -6.24 -5.33
N GLU A 74 9.75 -7.42 -5.69
CA GLU A 74 9.64 -7.86 -7.08
C GLU A 74 8.20 -8.27 -7.39
N LYS A 75 7.75 -7.92 -8.59
CA LYS A 75 6.48 -8.44 -9.12
C LYS A 75 6.77 -9.77 -9.79
N LEU A 76 6.21 -10.86 -9.24
CA LEU A 76 6.25 -12.15 -9.91
C LEU A 76 5.55 -11.98 -11.27
N ARG A 77 6.29 -12.18 -12.36
CA ARG A 77 5.65 -12.28 -13.67
C ARG A 77 4.79 -13.53 -13.64
N SER A 78 3.50 -13.42 -13.96
CA SER A 78 2.73 -14.61 -14.32
C SER A 78 3.45 -15.30 -15.50
N PRO A 79 3.53 -16.64 -15.51
CA PRO A 79 4.04 -17.38 -16.66
C PRO A 79 3.24 -17.07 -17.94
#